data_AF-A0A521SNF3-F1
#
_entry.id   AF-A0A521SNF3-F1
#
_cell.length_a   1.000
_cell.length_b   1.000
_cell.length_c   1.000
_cell.angle_alpha   90.00
_cell.angle_beta   90.00
_cell.angle_gamma   90.00
#
_symmetry.space_group_name_H-M   'P 1'
#
loop_
_entity.id
_entity.type
_entity.pdbx_description
1 polymer ?
#
loop_
_entity_poly.entity_id
_entity_poly.type
_entity_poly.pdbx_seq_one_letter_code
_entity_poly.pdbx_strand_id
1 'polypeptide(L)'
;MARSIKKGPFVDDHLRRKIEALNETREKRVLKTWSRRSTITPEMVGHTIAVHNGRKFIPVFVTENMVGHKLGEFAPTRTFYVHSGDRKGEAKETVPAGAPAAGAPQAPTAAKAPAAPKAPTVPKAPAAPKAGA
;
A
#
# COMPACT_ATOMS: atom_id res chain seq x y z
N MET A 1 -1.58 26.29 -7.61
CA MET A 1 -1.36 27.46 -6.74
C MET A 1 -1.44 27.02 -5.28
N ALA A 2 -0.47 27.46 -4.48
CA ALA A 2 -0.45 27.20 -3.05
C ALA A 2 -1.48 28.08 -2.32
N ARG A 3 -2.01 27.59 -1.19
CA ARG A 3 -2.81 28.42 -0.29
C ARG A 3 -1.89 29.38 0.45
N SER A 4 -2.44 30.52 0.88
CA SER A 4 -1.74 31.45 1.78
C SER A 4 -1.31 30.72 3.07
N ILE A 5 -0.07 30.98 3.51
CA ILE A 5 0.58 30.34 4.66
C ILE A 5 -0.28 30.45 5.93
N LYS A 6 -0.97 31.58 6.13
CA LYS A 6 -1.83 31.83 7.29
C LYS A 6 -2.99 30.82 7.45
N LYS A 7 -3.42 30.16 6.38
CA LYS A 7 -4.57 29.22 6.39
C LYS A 7 -4.17 27.75 6.61
N GLY A 8 -2.88 27.46 6.65
CA GLY A 8 -2.36 26.10 6.83
C GLY A 8 -2.56 25.17 5.61
N PRO A 9 -1.95 23.96 5.66
CA PRO A 9 -2.17 22.93 4.66
C PRO A 9 -3.61 22.45 4.72
N PHE A 10 -4.18 22.14 3.56
CA PHE A 10 -5.54 21.62 3.51
C PHE A 10 -5.52 20.11 3.46
N VAL A 11 -6.25 19.50 4.39
CA VAL A 11 -6.52 18.08 4.42
C VAL A 11 -8.02 17.92 4.55
N ASP A 12 -8.59 17.00 3.78
CA ASP A 12 -10.00 16.65 3.90
C ASP A 12 -10.31 16.04 5.27
N ASP A 13 -11.43 16.43 5.89
CA ASP A 13 -11.80 15.95 7.23
C ASP A 13 -11.97 14.43 7.27
N HIS A 14 -12.52 13.83 6.22
CA HIS A 14 -12.68 12.37 6.15
C HIS A 14 -11.35 11.64 6.02
N LEU A 15 -10.36 12.26 5.36
CA LEU A 15 -9.04 11.68 5.17
C LEU A 15 -8.25 11.79 6.48
N ARG A 16 -8.28 12.98 7.10
CA ARG A 16 -7.61 13.24 8.38
C ARG A 16 -8.05 12.28 9.47
N ARG A 17 -9.37 12.16 9.71
CA ARG A 17 -9.92 11.26 10.75
C ARG A 17 -9.51 9.80 10.55
N LYS A 18 -9.44 9.34 9.30
CA LYS A 18 -9.01 7.97 8.99
C LYS A 18 -7.52 7.75 9.27
N ILE A 19 -6.70 8.75 8.98
CA ILE A 19 -5.25 8.67 9.23
C ILE A 19 -4.97 8.73 10.73
N GLU A 20 -5.64 9.61 11.47
CA GLU A 20 -5.56 9.69 12.93
C GLU A 20 -5.90 8.33 13.57
N ALA A 21 -7.02 7.71 13.19
CA ALA A 21 -7.42 6.39 13.69
C ALA A 21 -6.42 5.26 13.33
N LEU A 22 -5.81 5.32 12.14
CA LEU A 22 -4.79 4.34 11.73
C LEU A 22 -3.46 4.53 12.46
N ASN A 23 -3.12 5.78 12.78
CA ASN A 23 -1.94 6.09 13.58
C ASN A 23 -2.06 5.58 15.02
N GLU A 24 -3.24 5.70 15.62
CA GLU A 24 -3.53 5.15 16.95
C GLU A 24 -3.43 3.62 16.99
N THR A 25 -4.01 2.97 15.97
CA THR A 25 -4.02 1.50 15.86
C THR A 25 -2.70 0.94 15.30
N ARG A 26 -1.82 1.80 14.78
CA ARG A 26 -0.57 1.45 14.08
C ARG A 26 -0.76 0.46 12.93
N GLU A 27 -1.95 0.42 12.35
CA GLU A 27 -2.30 -0.53 11.29
C GLU A 27 -2.05 0.07 9.89
N LYS A 28 -1.28 -0.64 9.06
CA LYS A 28 -0.94 -0.20 7.71
C LYS A 28 -1.98 -0.69 6.71
N ARG A 29 -3.13 -0.02 6.66
CA ARG A 29 -4.19 -0.31 5.69
C ARG A 29 -4.13 0.60 4.48
N VAL A 30 -4.56 0.08 3.33
CA VAL A 30 -4.69 0.87 2.10
C VAL A 30 -5.91 1.78 2.20
N LEU A 31 -5.68 3.10 2.22
CA LEU A 31 -6.73 4.11 2.29
C LEU A 31 -7.17 4.55 0.89
N LYS A 32 -8.44 4.34 0.55
CA LYS A 32 -9.02 4.88 -0.69
C LYS A 32 -9.45 6.33 -0.49
N THR A 33 -9.07 7.20 -1.43
CA THR A 33 -9.45 8.61 -1.41
C THR A 33 -9.81 9.14 -2.79
N TRP A 34 -10.81 10.01 -2.83
CA TRP A 34 -11.13 10.85 -3.99
C TRP A 34 -10.54 12.27 -3.84
N SER A 35 -10.05 12.63 -2.65
CA SER A 35 -9.59 13.98 -2.34
C SER A 35 -8.17 14.21 -2.83
N ARG A 36 -8.04 14.48 -4.15
CA ARG A 36 -6.77 14.83 -4.81
C ARG A 36 -6.21 16.20 -4.38
N ARG A 37 -7.05 17.03 -3.76
CA ARG A 37 -6.74 18.40 -3.31
C ARG A 37 -5.97 18.46 -1.98
N SER A 38 -5.98 17.36 -1.23
CA SER A 38 -5.35 17.27 0.09
C SER A 38 -3.83 17.28 -0.04
N THR A 39 -3.20 18.09 0.82
CA THR A 39 -1.75 18.17 0.99
C THR A 39 -1.29 17.05 1.90
N ILE A 40 -0.16 16.43 1.58
CA ILE A 40 0.44 15.37 2.40
C ILE A 40 1.02 16.01 3.66
N THR A 41 0.52 15.59 4.82
CA THR A 41 1.05 15.97 6.14
C THR A 41 2.03 14.90 6.64
N PRO A 42 2.94 15.25 7.57
CA PRO A 42 3.91 14.30 8.13
C PRO A 42 3.27 13.05 8.73
N GLU A 43 2.07 13.17 9.29
CA GLU A 43 1.31 12.06 9.87
C GLU A 43 0.88 10.99 8.87
N MET A 44 0.91 11.29 7.57
CA MET A 44 0.56 10.35 6.50
C MET A 44 1.75 9.49 6.05
N VAL A 45 2.95 9.80 6.50
CA VAL A 45 4.17 9.10 6.07
C VAL A 45 4.09 7.63 6.50
N GLY A 46 4.49 6.73 5.60
CA GLY A 46 4.41 5.28 5.83
C GLY A 46 3.03 4.65 5.58
N HIS A 47 2.02 5.44 5.19
CA HIS A 47 0.72 4.94 4.77
C HIS A 47 0.64 4.76 3.26
N THR A 48 -0.15 3.77 2.83
CA THR A 48 -0.47 3.58 1.41
C THR A 48 -1.83 4.20 1.12
N ILE A 49 -1.86 5.21 0.27
CA ILE A 49 -3.07 5.93 -0.11
C ILE A 49 -3.39 5.62 -1.57
N ALA A 50 -4.52 4.98 -1.80
CA ALA A 50 -5.07 4.73 -3.12
C ALA A 50 -5.84 5.97 -3.61
N VAL A 51 -5.22 6.74 -4.50
CA VAL A 51 -5.76 8.00 -5.03
C VAL A 51 -6.58 7.75 -6.29
N HIS A 52 -7.82 8.25 -6.33
CA HIS A 52 -8.67 8.12 -7.50
C HIS A 52 -8.20 9.03 -8.64
N ASN A 53 -8.02 8.45 -9.83
CA ASN A 53 -7.54 9.15 -11.02
C ASN A 53 -8.64 9.42 -12.08
N GLY A 54 -9.92 9.21 -11.72
CA GLY A 54 -11.06 9.35 -12.63
C GLY A 54 -11.58 8.02 -13.19
N ARG A 55 -10.76 6.96 -13.16
CA ARG A 55 -11.14 5.61 -13.63
C ARG A 55 -10.76 4.51 -12.65
N LYS A 56 -9.53 4.59 -12.12
CA LYS A 56 -8.96 3.61 -11.19
C LYS A 56 -8.35 4.30 -9.98
N PHE A 57 -8.16 3.54 -8.91
CA PHE A 57 -7.39 3.97 -7.75
C PHE A 57 -5.93 3.55 -7.95
N ILE A 58 -5.02 4.52 -7.87
CA ILE A 58 -3.58 4.29 -7.96
C ILE A 58 -3.03 4.25 -6.53
N PRO A 59 -2.49 3.11 -6.07
CA PRO A 59 -1.86 3.03 -4.76
C PRO A 59 -0.55 3.83 -4.77
N VAL A 60 -0.46 4.82 -3.89
CA VAL A 60 0.72 5.65 -3.67
C VAL A 60 1.22 5.39 -2.25
N PHE A 61 2.45 4.90 -2.13
CA PHE A 61 3.12 4.79 -0.84
C PHE A 61 3.76 6.13 -0.48
N VAL A 62 3.41 6.69 0.67
CA VAL A 62 3.83 8.05 1.06
C VAL A 62 5.18 8.02 1.76
N THR A 63 6.18 8.63 1.13
CA THR A 63 7.51 8.89 1.71
C THR A 63 7.63 10.32 2.21
N GLU A 64 8.62 10.61 3.06
CA GLU A 64 8.83 11.93 3.65
C GLU A 64 9.09 13.05 2.62
N ASN A 65 9.77 12.72 1.51
CA ASN A 65 10.01 13.66 0.41
C ASN A 65 8.73 14.16 -0.28
N MET A 66 7.58 13.53 -0.03
CA MET A 66 6.29 13.91 -0.60
C MET A 66 5.52 14.90 0.27
N VAL A 67 6.00 15.20 1.48
CA VAL A 67 5.35 16.15 2.39
C VAL A 67 5.31 17.54 1.74
N GLY A 68 4.16 18.20 1.84
CA GLY A 68 3.93 19.52 1.21
C GLY A 68 3.39 19.46 -0.23
N HIS A 69 3.53 18.32 -0.92
CA HIS A 69 2.91 18.08 -2.22
C HIS A 69 1.43 17.68 -2.08
N LYS A 70 0.67 17.78 -3.19
CA LYS A 70 -0.71 17.29 -3.23
C LYS A 70 -0.78 15.83 -3.64
N LEU A 71 -1.71 15.09 -3.04
CA LEU A 71 -1.99 13.70 -3.43
C LEU A 71 -2.31 13.55 -4.92
N GLY A 72 -2.91 14.58 -5.54
CA GLY A 72 -3.23 14.59 -6.97
C GLY A 72 -2.03 14.62 -7.90
N GLU A 73 -0.86 15.06 -7.45
CA GLU A 73 0.38 15.13 -8.26
C GLU A 73 0.94 13.75 -8.56
N PHE A 74 0.71 12.79 -7.67
CA PHE A 74 1.18 11.40 -7.80
C PHE A 74 0.20 10.50 -8.56
N ALA A 75 -0.91 11.05 -9.07
CA ALA A 75 -1.94 10.32 -9.82
C ALA A 75 -2.16 10.98 -11.20
N PRO A 76 -1.46 10.51 -12.26
CA PRO A 76 -1.50 11.13 -13.59
C PRO A 76 -2.79 10.82 -14.34
N THR A 77 -3.59 11.84 -14.68
CA THR A 77 -4.96 11.68 -15.22
C THR A 77 -5.06 11.38 -16.70
N ARG A 78 -4.09 11.83 -17.50
CA ARG A 78 -4.11 11.66 -18.96
C ARG A 78 -2.98 10.72 -19.35
N THR A 79 -3.29 9.76 -20.21
CA THR A 79 -2.26 8.95 -20.88
C THR A 79 -1.67 9.81 -21.99
N PHE A 80 -0.35 10.04 -21.95
CA PHE A 80 0.34 10.70 -23.04
C PHE A 80 0.43 9.73 -24.22
N TYR A 81 -0.10 10.13 -25.36
CA TYR A 81 0.09 9.42 -26.63
C TYR A 81 1.16 10.17 -27.41
N VAL A 82 2.25 9.49 -27.72
CA VAL A 82 3.32 10.02 -28.58
C VAL A 82 2.76 10.16 -29.99
N HIS A 83 2.92 11.32 -30.62
CA HIS A 83 2.55 11.52 -32.01
C HIS A 83 3.44 10.63 -32.88
N SER A 84 2.83 9.85 -33.79
CA SER A 84 3.49 8.75 -34.51
C SER A 84 4.61 9.16 -35.48
N GLY A 85 4.95 10.45 -35.59
CA GLY A 85 5.96 10.98 -36.50
C GLY A 85 7.40 10.84 -36.01
N ASP A 86 7.64 10.87 -34.69
CA ASP A 86 9.00 10.93 -34.12
C ASP A 86 9.28 9.74 -33.21
N ARG A 87 9.22 8.53 -33.76
CA ARG A 87 9.77 7.34 -33.08
C ARG A 87 11.25 7.20 -33.42
N LYS A 88 12.10 7.81 -32.57
CA LYS A 88 13.47 7.35 -32.37
C LYS A 88 13.77 7.30 -30.86
N GLY A 89 13.45 6.16 -30.25
CA GLY A 89 13.77 5.79 -28.85
C GLY A 89 12.90 6.55 -27.83
N GLU A 90 12.36 5.97 -26.76
CA GLU A 90 12.65 4.71 -26.10
C GLU A 90 11.37 4.27 -25.37
N ALA A 91 10.94 3.04 -25.62
CA ALA A 91 10.10 2.35 -24.66
C ALA A 91 11.03 1.77 -23.59
N LYS A 92 11.02 2.36 -22.38
CA LYS A 92 11.43 1.65 -21.17
C LYS A 92 10.55 2.04 -19.98
N GLU A 93 9.72 1.08 -19.63
CA GLU A 93 9.44 0.64 -18.26
C GLU A 93 10.47 1.11 -17.23
N THR A 94 10.01 1.82 -16.21
CA THR A 94 10.70 1.91 -14.91
C THR A 94 9.68 1.67 -13.81
N VAL A 95 9.49 0.40 -13.48
CA VAL A 95 9.31 -0.01 -12.10
C VAL A 95 10.71 -0.27 -11.54
N PRO A 96 11.19 0.45 -10.52
CA PRO A 96 12.26 -0.09 -9.70
C PRO A 96 11.68 -0.55 -8.37
N ALA A 97 11.51 -1.86 -8.25
CA ALA A 97 11.63 -2.55 -6.97
C ALA A 97 13.11 -2.46 -6.55
N GLY A 98 13.43 -1.49 -5.71
CA GLY A 98 14.76 -1.32 -5.11
C GLY A 98 14.74 -1.77 -3.66
N ALA A 99 15.11 -3.02 -3.42
CA ALA A 99 15.71 -3.40 -2.15
C ALA A 99 17.11 -2.78 -2.06
N PRO A 100 17.55 -2.30 -0.89
CA PRO A 100 18.95 -2.30 -0.53
C PRO A 100 19.16 -3.35 0.56
N ALA A 101 19.84 -4.43 0.19
CA ALA A 101 20.54 -5.28 1.14
C ALA A 101 21.93 -4.67 1.36
N ALA A 102 22.23 -4.27 2.60
CA ALA A 102 23.51 -4.41 3.30
C ALA A 102 23.63 -3.34 4.39
N GLY A 103 23.54 -3.76 5.64
CA GLY A 103 23.72 -2.91 6.80
C GLY A 103 23.21 -3.60 8.07
N ALA A 104 23.86 -4.69 8.46
CA ALA A 104 23.65 -5.28 9.78
C ALA A 104 24.14 -4.29 10.86
N PRO A 105 23.43 -4.23 11.99
CA PRO A 105 24.10 -4.50 13.25
C PRO A 105 23.43 -5.67 13.97
N GLN A 106 24.30 -6.44 14.61
CA GLN A 106 24.06 -7.74 15.21
C GLN A 106 23.18 -7.65 16.46
N ALA A 107 22.39 -8.70 16.71
CA ALA A 107 21.90 -9.07 18.03
C ALA A 107 22.18 -10.58 18.26
N PRO A 108 22.46 -11.01 19.50
CA PRO A 108 23.25 -12.21 19.75
C PRO A 108 22.42 -13.51 19.90
N THR A 109 23.04 -14.61 19.46
CA THR A 109 22.98 -16.02 19.95
C THR A 109 21.74 -16.54 20.70
N ALA A 110 21.15 -17.64 20.20
CA ALA A 110 21.13 -18.96 20.89
C ALA A 110 20.28 -20.03 20.16
N ALA A 111 20.96 -21.11 19.76
CA ALA A 111 20.59 -22.53 19.96
C ALA A 111 19.26 -23.14 19.43
N LYS A 112 19.43 -24.03 18.44
CA LYS A 112 19.09 -25.47 18.47
C LYS A 112 17.65 -25.93 18.14
N ALA A 113 17.52 -26.59 16.99
CA ALA A 113 16.41 -27.50 16.58
C ALA A 113 16.36 -28.77 17.47
N PRO A 114 15.30 -29.61 17.49
CA PRO A 114 14.87 -30.35 16.29
C PRO A 114 13.38 -30.82 16.19
N ALA A 115 13.04 -31.27 14.97
CA ALA A 115 12.23 -32.43 14.58
C ALA A 115 10.72 -32.59 14.95
N ALA A 116 9.96 -32.98 13.92
CA ALA A 116 8.53 -33.32 13.89
C ALA A 116 8.15 -34.57 14.73
N PRO A 117 6.84 -34.84 14.93
CA PRO A 117 6.20 -35.85 14.08
C PRO A 117 4.74 -35.58 13.67
N LYS A 118 4.31 -36.39 12.71
CA LYS A 118 3.07 -36.43 11.93
C LYS A 118 1.82 -36.71 12.78
N ALA A 119 0.71 -36.04 12.46
CA ALA A 119 -0.61 -36.36 12.99
C ALA A 119 -1.27 -37.51 12.18
N PRO A 120 -1.90 -38.51 12.83
CA PRO A 120 -2.58 -39.60 12.15
C PRO A 120 -3.99 -39.19 11.66
N THR A 121 -4.28 -39.57 10.43
CA THR A 121 -5.59 -39.57 9.78
C THR A 121 -6.52 -40.59 10.43
N VAL A 122 -7.69 -40.15 10.89
CA VAL A 122 -8.77 -41.05 11.34
C VAL A 122 -9.69 -41.37 10.15
N PRO A 123 -9.94 -42.66 9.83
CA PRO A 123 -10.78 -43.05 8.70
C PRO A 123 -12.28 -42.93 9.01
N LYS A 124 -13.01 -42.39 8.03
CA LYS A 124 -14.47 -42.31 7.98
C LYS A 124 -15.07 -43.71 7.75
N ALA A 125 -15.79 -44.23 8.75
CA ALA A 125 -16.51 -45.50 8.66
C ALA A 125 -17.70 -45.41 7.67
N PRO A 126 -17.91 -46.42 6.80
CA PRO A 126 -19.06 -46.49 5.90
C PRO A 126 -20.27 -47.17 6.56
N ALA A 127 -21.45 -46.74 6.10
CA ALA A 127 -22.76 -47.29 6.44
C ALA A 127 -22.95 -48.74 5.95
N ALA A 128 -23.72 -49.51 6.70
CA ALA A 128 -24.24 -50.83 6.32
C ALA A 128 -25.68 -51.02 6.85
N PRO A 129 -26.49 -51.93 6.25
CA PRO A 129 -27.91 -51.70 5.99
C PRO A 129 -28.91 -52.54 6.83
N LYS A 130 -30.20 -52.30 6.54
CA LYS A 130 -31.46 -52.81 7.14
C LYS A 130 -31.59 -54.33 7.36
N ALA A 131 -32.21 -54.68 8.50
CA ALA A 131 -33.17 -55.77 8.76
C ALA A 131 -33.85 -55.42 10.11
N GLY A 132 -35.15 -55.46 10.40
CA GLY A 132 -36.27 -56.24 9.88
C GLY A 132 -36.99 -56.83 11.12
N ALA A 133 -38.07 -56.20 11.59
CA ALA A 133 -39.16 -56.74 12.41
C ALA A 133 -40.29 -55.71 12.44
#